data_AF-A0A353LW76-F1
#
_entry.id   AF-A0A353LW76-F1
#
_cell.length_a   1.000
_cell.length_b   1.000
_cell.length_c   1.000
_cell.angle_alpha   90.00
_cell.angle_beta   90.00
_cell.angle_gamma   90.00
#
_symmetry.space_group_name_H-M   'P 1'
#
loop_
_entity.id
_entity.type
_entity.pdbx_description
1 polymer ?
#
loop_
_entity_poly.entity_id
_entity_poly.type
_entity_poly.pdbx_seq_one_letter_code
_entity_poly.pdbx_strand_id
1 'polypeptide(L)' 'KHHLESNLGKKVFIRASKGRRRFLESEGTLIETYPKLFVVDLDETAVRRRSYTYADVLTESVEVTIDNRRVGSH' A
#
# COMPACT_ATOMS: atom_id res chain seq x y z
N LYS A 1 -7.74 -7.40 6.60
CA LYS A 1 -6.58 -8.26 6.90
C LYS A 1 -6.42 -9.38 5.85
N HIS A 2 -7.36 -10.31 5.74
CA HIS A 2 -7.29 -11.45 4.79
C HIS A 2 -7.03 -11.06 3.33
N HIS A 3 -7.57 -9.94 2.86
CA HIS A 3 -7.32 -9.50 1.48
C HIS A 3 -5.83 -9.21 1.20
N LEU A 4 -5.08 -8.59 2.12
CA LEU A 4 -3.67 -8.34 1.87
C LEU A 4 -2.83 -9.62 2.01
N GLU A 5 -3.13 -10.46 3.01
CA GLU A 5 -2.44 -11.73 3.22
C GLU A 5 -2.55 -12.64 1.99
N SER A 6 -3.74 -12.76 1.39
CA SER A 6 -3.96 -13.54 0.17
C SER A 6 -3.30 -12.97 -1.10
N ASN A 7 -2.72 -11.78 -1.01
CA ASN A 7 -2.07 -11.10 -2.14
C ASN A 7 -0.57 -10.83 -1.89
N LEU A 8 0.03 -11.49 -0.88
CA LEU A 8 1.48 -11.48 -0.70
C LEU A 8 2.20 -11.92 -1.99
N GLY A 9 3.30 -11.23 -2.31
CA GLY A 9 4.10 -11.44 -3.52
C GLY A 9 3.55 -10.76 -4.77
N LYS A 10 2.35 -10.17 -4.74
CA LYS A 10 1.79 -9.48 -5.91
C LYS A 10 2.25 -8.04 -6.03
N LYS A 11 2.21 -7.54 -7.27
CA LYS A 11 2.38 -6.13 -7.58
C LYS A 11 1.22 -5.32 -7.03
N VAL A 12 1.56 -4.16 -6.48
CA VAL A 12 0.62 -3.21 -5.90
C VAL A 12 0.95 -1.81 -6.39
N PHE A 13 -0.09 -1.02 -6.62
CA PHE A 13 0.02 0.41 -6.85
C PHE A 13 -0.33 1.15 -5.57
N ILE A 14 0.55 2.05 -5.14
CA ILE A 14 0.42 2.83 -3.92
C ILE A 14 0.27 4.29 -4.28
N ARG A 15 -0.77 4.93 -3.75
CA ARG A 15 -0.93 6.39 -3.79
C ARG A 15 -0.99 6.93 -2.37
N ALA A 16 0.05 7.63 -1.94
CA ALA A 16 0.18 8.16 -0.59
C ALA A 16 0.01 9.68 -0.56
N SER A 17 -0.81 10.19 0.35
CA SER A 17 -0.97 11.62 0.61
C SER A 17 0.29 12.19 1.27
N LYS A 18 0.77 13.31 0.74
CA LYS A 18 1.95 14.04 1.24
C LYS A 18 1.57 15.40 1.83
N GLY A 19 0.28 15.65 2.09
CA GLY A 19 -0.26 16.91 2.59
C GLY A 19 -1.31 17.52 1.64
N ARG A 20 -1.61 18.81 1.82
CA ARG A 20 -2.69 19.50 1.08
C ARG A 20 -2.48 19.38 -0.44
N ARG A 21 -3.37 18.65 -1.10
CA ARG A 21 -3.44 18.44 -2.57
C ARG A 21 -2.19 17.81 -3.21
N ARG A 22 -1.34 17.09 -2.47
CA ARG A 22 -0.17 16.41 -3.05
C ARG A 22 -0.22 14.91 -2.76
N PHE A 23 -0.05 14.11 -3.80
CA PHE A 23 0.04 12.66 -3.72
C PHE A 23 1.35 12.20 -4.34
N LEU A 24 1.90 11.11 -3.81
CA LEU A 24 2.99 10.36 -4.42
C LEU A 24 2.41 9.03 -4.90
N GLU A 25 2.65 8.70 -6.16
CA GLU A 25 2.29 7.43 -6.75
C GLU A 25 3.54 6.57 -6.89
N SER A 26 3.44 5.29 -6.58
CA SER A 26 4.58 4.36 -6.61
C SER A 26 4.09 2.94 -6.84
N GLU A 27 4.87 2.17 -7.60
CA GLU A 27 4.67 0.73 -7.77
C GLU A 27 5.61 -0.07 -6.85
N GLY A 28 5.16 -1.25 -6.46
CA GLY A 28 5.97 -2.17 -5.68
C GLY A 28 5.35 -3.54 -5.52
N THR A 29 5.95 -4.38 -4.69
CA THR A 29 5.47 -5.73 -4.36
C THR A 29 5.09 -5.79 -2.88
N LEU A 30 3.91 -6.33 -2.57
CA LEU A 30 3.51 -6.61 -1.19
C LEU A 30 4.33 -7.79 -0.65
N ILE A 31 5.23 -7.55 0.32
CA ILE A 31 6.18 -8.58 0.77
C ILE A 31 5.84 -9.16 2.15
N GLU A 32 5.21 -8.38 3.03
CA GLU A 32 4.89 -8.83 4.38
C GLU A 32 3.59 -8.20 4.87
N THR A 33 2.87 -8.92 5.73
CA THR A 33 1.65 -8.45 6.38
C THR A 33 1.67 -8.83 7.86
N TYR A 34 1.32 -7.87 8.70
CA TYR A 34 1.27 -7.99 10.16
C TYR A 34 -0.10 -7.52 10.66
N PRO A 35 -0.48 -7.81 11.92
CA PRO A 35 -1.79 -7.41 12.44
C PRO A 35 -2.10 -5.90 12.37
N LYS A 36 -1.09 -5.03 12.35
CA LYS A 36 -1.26 -3.56 12.36
C LYS A 36 -0.77 -2.85 11.09
N LEU A 37 0.11 -3.48 10.32
CA LEU A 37 0.75 -2.87 9.17
C LEU A 37 1.08 -3.92 8.11
N PHE A 38 1.38 -3.47 6.90
CA PHE A 38 1.93 -4.28 5.83
C PHE A 38 3.16 -3.60 5.23
N VAL A 39 4.01 -4.37 4.56
CA VAL A 39 5.27 -3.89 3.99
C VAL A 39 5.25 -4.09 2.48
N VAL A 40 5.61 -3.03 1.76
CA VAL A 40 5.74 -3.01 0.31
C VAL A 40 7.20 -2.73 -0.05
N ASP A 41 7.73 -3.49 -1.00
CA ASP A 41 9.02 -3.21 -1.65
C ASP A 41 8.78 -2.40 -2.92
N LEU A 42 9.13 -1.11 -2.90
CA LEU A 42 8.90 -0.13 -3.96
C LEU A 42 10.00 -0.20 -5.03
N ASP A 43 9.60 -0.17 -6.30
CA ASP A 43 10.51 -0.41 -7.43
C ASP A 43 11.41 0.82 -7.74
N GLU A 44 10.89 2.03 -7.61
CA GLU A 44 11.50 3.26 -8.17
C GLU A 44 12.28 4.14 -7.17
N THR A 45 12.40 3.73 -5.90
CA THR A 45 12.97 4.62 -4.87
C THR A 45 14.22 4.05 -4.21
N ALA A 46 15.16 4.91 -3.83
CA ALA A 46 16.35 4.53 -3.05
C ALA A 46 15.99 3.88 -1.70
N VAL A 47 14.79 4.18 -1.16
CA VAL A 47 14.23 3.53 0.03
C VAL A 47 13.25 2.45 -0.42
N ARG A 48 13.78 1.26 -0.67
CA ARG A 48 13.03 0.13 -1.22
C ARG A 48 11.84 -0.30 -0.38
N ARG A 49 12.00 -0.55 0.93
CA ARG A 49 10.88 -1.03 1.78
C ARG A 49 10.16 0.09 2.51
N ARG A 50 8.83 0.11 2.41
CA ARG A 50 7.95 0.95 3.22
C ARG A 50 6.84 0.16 3.89
N SER A 51 6.57 0.52 5.14
CA SER A 51 5.45 0.01 5.92
C SER A 51 4.28 0.99 5.92
N TYR A 52 3.06 0.47 5.80
CA TYR A 52 1.82 1.24 5.87
C TYR A 52 0.85 0.57 6.84
N THR A 53 0.06 1.36 7.57
CA THR A 53 -0.93 0.84 8.51
C THR A 53 -2.29 0.67 7.84
N TYR A 54 -3.14 -0.20 8.40
CA TYR A 54 -4.53 -0.29 7.94
C TYR A 54 -5.34 0.98 8.21
N ALA A 55 -4.94 1.78 9.21
CA ALA A 55 -5.55 3.07 9.49
C ALA A 55 -5.24 4.08 8.37
N ASP A 56 -4.05 4.04 7.77
CA ASP A 56 -3.70 4.89 6.62
C ASP A 56 -4.61 4.60 5.42
N VAL A 57 -4.96 3.33 5.20
CA VAL A 57 -5.91 2.92 4.16
C VAL A 57 -7.33 3.36 4.48
N LEU A 58 -7.76 3.16 5.73
CA LEU A 58 -9.09 3.55 6.19
C LEU A 58 -9.31 5.07 6.15
N THR A 59 -8.27 5.85 6.43
CA THR A 59 -8.31 7.32 6.42
C THR A 59 -7.98 7.92 5.05
N GLU A 60 -7.83 7.07 4.02
CA GLU A 60 -7.45 7.47 2.65
C GLU A 60 -6.13 8.25 2.55
N SER A 61 -5.31 8.19 3.61
CA SER A 61 -3.95 8.71 3.58
C SER A 61 -3.06 7.88 2.64
N VAL A 62 -3.41 6.61 2.44
CA VAL A 62 -2.78 5.69 1.50
C VAL A 62 -3.85 4.90 0.76
N GLU A 63 -3.85 4.95 -0.55
CA GLU A 63 -4.64 4.05 -1.40
C GLU A 63 -3.74 2.91 -1.89
N VAL A 64 -4.25 1.69 -1.83
CA VAL A 64 -3.57 0.49 -2.32
C VAL A 64 -4.46 -0.16 -3.36
N THR A 65 -3.90 -0.44 -4.54
CA THR A 65 -4.61 -1.16 -5.60
C THR A 65 -3.85 -2.43 -5.95
N ILE A 66 -4.58 -3.55 -5.99
CA ILE A 66 -4.06 -4.89 -6.33
C ILE A 66 -4.98 -5.48 -7.40
N ASP A 67 -4.44 -5.95 -8.53
CA ASP A 67 -5.22 -6.52 -9.63
C ASP A 67 -6.43 -5.62 -10.04
N ASN A 68 -6.20 -4.30 -10.18
CA ASN A 68 -7.21 -3.25 -10.42
C ASN A 68 -8.31 -3.12 -9.35
N ARG A 69 -8.13 -3.69 -8.16
CA ARG A 69 -9.06 -3.55 -7.03
C ARG A 69 -8.43 -2.72 -5.93
N ARG A 70 -9.10 -1.62 -5.55
CA ARG A 70 -8.69 -0.80 -4.41
C ARG A 70 -9.00 -1.52 -3.10
N VAL A 71 -8.01 -1.64 -2.24
CA VAL A 71 -8.13 -2.27 -0.92
C VAL A 71 -8.86 -1.31 0.02
N GLY A 72 -9.86 -1.81 0.74
CA GLY A 72 -10.56 -1.04 1.77
C GLY A 72 -11.70 -0.15 1.27
N SER A 73 -11.99 -0.14 -0.04
CA SER A 73 -13.22 0.46 -0.58
C SER A 73 -14.42 -0.42 -0.24
N HIS A 74 -15.37 0.10 0.53
CA HIS A 74 -16.76 -0.38 0.59
C HIS A 74 -17.64 0.57 -0.21
#